data_AF-A0A962D690-F1
#
_entry.id   AF-A0A962D690-F1
#
_cell.length_a   1.000
_cell.length_b   1.000
_cell.length_c   1.000
_cell.angle_alpha   90.00
_cell.angle_beta   90.00
_cell.angle_gamma   90.00
#
_symmetry.space_group_name_H-M   'P 1'
#
loop_
_entity.id
_entity.type
_entity.pdbx_description
1 polymer ?
#
loop_
_entity_poly.entity_id
_entity_poly.type
_entity_poly.pdbx_seq_one_letter_code
_entity_poly.pdbx_strand_id
1 'polypeptide(L)'
;FGTLDALFSRLEELPFLRLRGARSLHGKLKGEYENALLWRQLTAIATDAPAALQLPWEGLRPRSPAPAAAGELCSRLGFGPFMRTRAQKAAEACQG
;
A
#
# COMPACT_ATOMS: atom_id res chain seq x y z
N PHE A 1 -15.46 -1.46 19.75
CA PHE A 1 -15.20 -0.13 19.17
C PHE A 1 -15.04 -0.19 17.65
N GLY A 2 -14.31 -1.15 17.06
CA GLY A 2 -14.39 -1.44 15.61
C GLY A 2 -13.56 -0.51 14.71
N THR A 3 -13.53 0.79 15.00
CA THR A 3 -12.64 1.77 14.35
C THR A 3 -11.95 2.65 15.40
N LEU A 4 -10.91 3.38 14.98
CA LEU A 4 -10.21 4.35 15.81
C LEU A 4 -11.15 5.49 16.23
N ASP A 5 -11.97 6.01 15.32
CA ASP A 5 -12.93 7.08 15.61
C ASP A 5 -14.00 6.62 16.61
N ALA A 6 -14.55 5.41 16.41
CA ALA A 6 -15.56 4.85 17.30
C ALA A 6 -14.99 4.51 18.69
N LEU A 7 -13.68 4.24 18.80
CA LEU A 7 -12.98 4.12 20.08
C LEU A 7 -12.91 5.47 20.78
N PHE A 8 -12.43 6.51 20.10
CA PHE A 8 -12.24 7.83 20.70
C PHE A 8 -13.57 8.53 21.04
N SER A 9 -14.62 8.34 20.24
CA SER A 9 -15.96 8.88 20.54
C SER A 9 -16.58 8.31 21.82
N ARG A 10 -16.11 7.13 22.26
CA ARG A 10 -16.62 6.38 23.42
C ARG A 10 -15.52 6.14 24.45
N LEU A 11 -14.50 6.98 24.44
CA LEU A 11 -13.30 6.79 25.26
C LEU A 11 -13.61 6.79 26.76
N GLU A 12 -14.62 7.56 27.17
CA GLU A 12 -15.08 7.66 28.56
C GLU A 12 -15.82 6.40 29.05
N GLU A 13 -16.22 5.49 28.15
CA GLU A 13 -16.78 4.19 28.52
C GLU A 13 -15.69 3.17 28.90
N LEU A 14 -14.45 3.36 28.43
CA LEU A 14 -13.35 2.40 28.65
C LEU A 14 -13.12 2.04 30.11
N PRO A 15 -13.08 3.00 31.08
CA PRO A 15 -12.82 2.69 32.48
C PRO A 15 -13.84 1.73 33.12
N PHE A 16 -15.04 1.64 32.55
CA PHE A 16 -16.15 0.81 33.06
C PHE A 16 -16.18 -0.59 32.45
N LEU A 17 -15.35 -0.86 31.44
CA LEU A 17 -15.24 -2.18 30.86
C LEU A 17 -14.57 -3.16 31.84
N ARG A 18 -15.00 -4.42 31.80
CA ARG A 18 -14.38 -5.53 32.54
C ARG A 18 -13.08 -5.98 31.85
N LEU A 19 -12.16 -5.03 31.65
CA LEU A 19 -10.85 -5.22 31.05
C LEU A 19 -9.76 -4.82 32.05
N ARG A 20 -8.78 -5.71 32.26
CA ARG A 20 -7.63 -5.41 33.12
C ARG A 20 -6.88 -4.19 32.59
N GLY A 21 -6.63 -3.21 33.46
CA GLY A 21 -5.91 -1.99 33.09
C GLY A 21 -6.73 -0.96 32.31
N ALA A 22 -8.06 -1.12 32.22
CA ALA A 22 -8.97 -0.20 31.53
C ALA A 22 -8.72 1.29 31.84
N ARG A 23 -8.54 1.63 33.12
CA ARG A 23 -8.28 3.03 33.54
C ARG A 23 -6.93 3.56 33.06
N SER A 24 -5.90 2.73 33.08
CA SER A 24 -4.57 3.10 32.56
C SER A 24 -4.61 3.26 31.04
N LEU A 25 -5.33 2.36 30.35
CA LEU A 25 -5.51 2.43 28.90
C LEU A 25 -6.27 3.71 28.49
N HIS A 26 -7.33 4.07 29.21
CA HIS A 26 -8.04 5.33 29.01
C HIS A 26 -7.10 6.54 29.10
N GLY A 27 -6.28 6.62 30.15
CA GLY A 27 -5.33 7.72 30.32
C GLY A 27 -4.30 7.83 29.19
N LYS A 28 -3.76 6.69 28.74
CA LYS A 28 -2.81 6.66 27.60
C LYS A 28 -3.47 7.09 26.30
N LEU A 29 -4.63 6.54 25.98
CA LEU A 29 -5.35 6.88 24.75
C LEU A 29 -5.77 8.36 24.73
N LYS A 30 -6.22 8.89 25.88
CA LYS A 30 -6.58 10.31 26.00
C LYS A 30 -5.37 11.23 25.76
N GLY A 31 -4.20 10.85 26.27
CA GLY A 31 -2.95 11.61 26.06
C GLY A 31 -2.42 11.54 24.62
N GLU A 32 -2.70 10.46 23.90
CA GLU A 32 -2.19 10.23 22.54
C GLU A 32 -3.21 10.54 21.44
N TYR A 33 -4.31 11.24 21.74
CA TYR A 33 -5.38 11.49 20.77
C TYR A 33 -4.87 12.19 19.50
N GLU A 34 -4.15 13.30 19.65
CA GLU A 34 -3.62 14.07 18.52
C GLU A 34 -2.59 13.28 17.72
N ASN A 35 -1.71 12.54 18.40
CA ASN A 35 -0.72 11.66 17.77
C ASN A 35 -1.40 10.54 16.98
N ALA A 36 -2.46 9.93 17.51
CA ALA A 36 -3.20 8.88 16.81
C ALA A 36 -3.86 9.41 15.52
N LEU A 37 -4.37 10.65 15.53
CA LEU A 37 -4.90 11.30 14.33
C LEU A 37 -3.79 11.58 13.30
N LEU A 38 -2.64 12.06 13.76
CA LEU A 38 -1.47 12.30 12.91
C LEU A 38 -0.96 11.00 12.28
N TRP A 39 -0.77 9.94 13.07
CA TRP A 39 -0.31 8.66 12.58
C TRP A 39 -1.29 8.06 11.57
N ARG A 40 -2.60 8.21 11.78
CA ARG A 40 -3.60 7.82 10.79
C ARG A 40 -3.39 8.54 9.45
N GLN A 41 -3.15 9.85 9.46
CA GLN A 41 -2.88 10.61 8.24
C GLN A 41 -1.59 10.17 7.56
N LEU A 42 -0.52 9.95 8.34
CA LEU A 42 0.79 9.58 7.81
C LEU A 42 0.84 8.16 7.24
N THR A 43 0.01 7.26 7.75
CA THR A 43 0.01 5.83 7.35
C THR A 43 -1.06 5.50 6.33
N ALA A 44 -2.04 6.37 6.11
CA ALA A 44 -3.06 6.19 5.10
C ALA A 44 -2.47 6.32 3.69
N ILE A 45 -2.82 5.39 2.81
CA ILE A 45 -2.55 5.52 1.38
C ILE A 45 -3.62 6.45 0.79
N ALA A 46 -3.21 7.56 0.19
CA ALA A 46 -4.12 8.43 -0.56
C ALA A 46 -4.60 7.70 -1.82
N THR A 47 -5.88 7.33 -1.86
CA THR A 47 -6.51 6.62 -2.98
C THR A 47 -7.10 7.55 -4.03
N ASP A 48 -7.28 8.81 -3.67
CA ASP A 48 -7.75 9.92 -4.50
C ASP A 48 -6.59 10.78 -5.03
N ALA A 49 -5.35 10.33 -4.85
CA ALA A 49 -4.19 10.99 -5.43
C ALA A 49 -4.37 11.10 -6.95
N PRO A 50 -4.16 12.28 -7.55
CA PRO A 50 -4.29 12.44 -8.99
C PRO A 50 -3.31 11.50 -9.68
N ALA A 51 -3.85 10.53 -10.43
CA ALA A 51 -3.02 9.61 -11.19
C ALA A 51 -2.20 10.41 -12.21
N ALA A 52 -0.87 10.27 -12.17
CA ALA A 52 0.02 10.90 -13.15
C ALA A 52 -0.32 10.44 -14.58
N LEU A 53 -0.85 9.22 -14.71
CA LEU A 53 -1.44 8.70 -15.93
C LEU A 53 -2.96 8.76 -15.76
N GLN A 54 -3.61 9.78 -16.31
CA GLN A 54 -5.07 9.83 -16.49
C GLN A 54 -5.51 8.85 -17.58
N LEU A 55 -5.05 7.61 -17.49
CA LEU A 55 -5.42 6.56 -18.41
C LEU A 55 -6.70 5.89 -17.90
N PRO A 56 -7.68 5.63 -18.79
CA PRO A 56 -8.78 4.75 -18.45
C PRO A 56 -8.24 3.33 -18.21
N TRP A 57 -9.03 2.47 -17.56
CA TRP A 57 -8.60 1.11 -17.19
C TRP A 57 -8.09 0.30 -18.39
N GLU A 58 -8.65 0.52 -19.58
CA GLU A 58 -8.24 -0.08 -20.84
C GLU A 58 -6.79 0.25 -21.20
N GLY A 59 -6.33 1.46 -20.85
CA GLY A 59 -4.95 1.91 -21.06
C GLY A 59 -3.94 1.28 -20.10
N LEU A 60 -4.40 0.66 -19.01
CA LEU A 60 -3.58 -0.07 -18.05
C LEU A 60 -3.49 -1.58 -18.36
N ARG A 61 -4.18 -2.05 -19.40
CA ARG A 61 -4.10 -3.46 -19.81
C ARG A 61 -2.68 -3.79 -20.28
N PRO A 62 -2.16 -5.00 -19.96
CA PRO A 62 -0.91 -5.48 -20.50
C PRO A 62 -0.93 -5.38 -22.03
N ARG A 63 0.09 -4.74 -22.60
CA ARG A 63 0.32 -4.75 -24.05
C ARG A 63 1.05 -6.02 -24.44
N SER A 64 0.93 -6.39 -25.72
CA SER A 64 1.71 -7.49 -26.27
C SER A 64 3.21 -7.29 -26.00
N PRO A 65 3.89 -8.32 -25.49
CA PRO A 65 5.30 -8.21 -25.14
C PRO A 65 6.16 -8.02 -26.39
N ALA A 66 7.23 -7.22 -26.25
CA ALA A 66 8.21 -6.95 -27.30
C ALA A 66 9.58 -7.58 -26.94
N PRO A 67 9.76 -8.90 -27.12
CA PRO A 67 10.94 -9.63 -26.64
C PRO A 67 12.25 -9.10 -27.22
N ALA A 68 12.26 -8.70 -28.49
CA ALA A 68 13.43 -8.09 -29.12
C ALA A 68 13.85 -6.77 -28.44
N ALA A 69 12.89 -5.89 -28.15
CA ALA A 69 13.13 -4.62 -27.46
C ALA A 69 13.60 -4.84 -26.01
N ALA A 70 13.04 -5.85 -25.33
CA ALA A 70 13.48 -6.22 -23.98
C ALA A 70 14.93 -6.74 -23.98
N GLY A 71 15.30 -7.55 -24.97
CA GLY A 71 16.68 -8.04 -25.15
C GLY A 71 17.67 -6.91 -25.41
N GLU A 72 17.33 -5.97 -26.30
CA GLU A 72 18.14 -4.78 -26.58
C GLU A 72 18.34 -3.92 -25.33
N LEU A 73 17.27 -3.68 -24.57
CA LEU A 73 17.32 -2.96 -23.29
C LEU A 73 18.26 -3.64 -22.30
N CYS A 74 18.17 -4.96 -22.17
CA CYS A 74 19.07 -5.72 -21.29
C CYS A 74 20.54 -5.59 -21.71
N SER A 75 20.83 -5.58 -23.02
CA SER A 75 22.18 -5.35 -23.53
C SER A 75 22.68 -3.94 -23.21
N ARG A 76 21.83 -2.92 -23.42
CA ARG A 76 22.16 -1.51 -23.13
C ARG A 76 22.41 -1.25 -21.66
N LEU A 77 21.66 -1.90 -20.77
CA LEU A 77 21.79 -1.75 -19.31
C LEU A 77 22.87 -2.68 -18.71
N GLY A 78 23.56 -3.48 -19.52
CA GLY A 78 24.61 -4.39 -19.05
C GLY A 78 24.09 -5.57 -18.22
N PHE A 79 22.83 -5.94 -18.37
CA PHE A 79 22.21 -7.01 -17.59
C PHE A 79 22.81 -8.37 -17.96
N GLY A 80 23.17 -9.15 -16.94
CA GLY A 80 23.79 -10.46 -17.13
C GLY A 80 22.88 -11.51 -17.78
N PRO A 81 23.43 -12.67 -18.19
CA PRO A 81 22.70 -13.74 -18.87
C PRO A 81 21.44 -14.21 -18.13
N PHE A 82 21.50 -14.27 -16.79
CA PHE A 82 20.37 -14.66 -15.95
C PHE A 82 19.15 -13.76 -16.12
N MET A 83 19.38 -12.44 -16.13
CA MET A 83 18.31 -11.46 -16.23
C MET A 83 17.73 -11.41 -17.65
N ARG A 84 18.58 -11.60 -18.66
CA ARG A 84 18.16 -11.77 -20.07
C ARG A 84 17.26 -12.98 -20.25
N THR A 85 17.64 -14.14 -19.73
CA THR A 85 16.82 -15.36 -19.80
C THR A 85 15.48 -15.19 -19.07
N ARG A 86 15.46 -14.48 -17.93
CA ARG A 86 14.21 -14.17 -17.22
C ARG A 86 13.31 -13.22 -18.00
N ALA A 87 13.85 -12.18 -18.61
CA ALA A 87 13.09 -11.24 -19.43
C ALA A 87 12.46 -11.95 -20.65
N GLN A 88 13.21 -12.83 -21.31
CA GLN A 88 12.72 -13.63 -22.42
C GLN A 88 11.55 -14.55 -22.01
N LYS A 89 11.71 -15.30 -20.92
CA LYS A 89 10.65 -16.17 -20.39
C LYS A 89 9.40 -15.40 -19.96
N ALA A 90 9.57 -14.21 -19.37
CA ALA A 90 8.44 -13.36 -19.01
C ALA A 90 7.70 -12.82 -20.24
N ALA A 91 8.43 -12.48 -21.30
CA ALA A 91 7.83 -12.08 -22.57
C ALA A 91 7.04 -13.23 -23.21
N GLU A 92 7.55 -14.46 -23.18
CA GLU A 92 6.86 -15.64 -23.69
C GLU A 92 5.58 -15.98 -22.89
N ALA A 93 5.62 -15.85 -21.56
CA ALA A 93 4.48 -16.13 -20.68
C ALA A 93 3.29 -15.16 -20.87
N CYS A 94 3.53 -13.96 -21.42
CA CYS A 94 2.50 -12.97 -21.70
C CYS A 94 1.92 -13.08 -23.14
N GLN A 95 2.34 -14.08 -23.92
CA GLN A 95 1.84 -14.32 -25.28
C GLN A 95 0.68 -15.34 -25.36
N GLY A 96 0.38 -16.05 -24.26
CA GLY A 96 -0.75 -16.97 -24.13
C GLY A 96 -1.81 -16.44 -23.17
#